data_AF-A0A7C4G6Y1-F1
#
_entry.id   AF-A0A7C4G6Y1-F1
#
_cell.length_a   1.000
_cell.length_b   1.000
_cell.length_c   1.000
_cell.angle_alpha   90.00
_cell.angle_beta   90.00
_cell.angle_gamma   90.00
#
_symmetry.space_group_name_H-M   'P 1'
#
loop_
_entity.id
_entity.type
_entity.pdbx_description
1 polymer ?
#
loop_
_entity_poly.entity_id
_entity_poly.type
_entity_poly.pdbx_seq_one_letter_code
_entity_poly.pdbx_strand_id
1 'polypeptide(L)'
;EGADVTLCEYNSPNLTKYTKDADILIVDIAKPQAITGEMVKEGVVVVDCGFNYVGDKLVGDVKMDEVSAKASAIAPVPGGVGPMIIAILMKNLVKAVKIQSKINKE
;
A
#
# COMPACT_ATOMS: atom_id res chain seq x y z
N GLU A 1 18.39 -11.61 -3.99
CA GLU A 1 17.89 -10.21 -3.99
C GLU A 1 16.83 -10.09 -2.91
N GLY A 2 16.80 -8.96 -2.20
CA GLY A 2 15.94 -8.72 -1.06
C GLY A 2 15.85 -7.23 -0.79
N ALA A 3 15.03 -6.85 0.19
CA ALA A 3 14.93 -5.48 0.67
C ALA A 3 15.10 -5.49 2.19
N ASP A 4 15.71 -4.45 2.74
CA ASP A 4 15.69 -4.21 4.18
C ASP A 4 14.28 -3.77 4.56
N VAL A 5 13.65 -4.54 5.47
CA VAL A 5 12.25 -4.32 5.85
C VAL A 5 12.19 -3.73 7.24
N THR A 6 11.53 -2.58 7.35
CA THR A 6 11.15 -1.99 8.63
C THR A 6 9.63 -2.03 8.75
N LEU A 7 9.12 -2.68 9.80
CA LEU A 7 7.71 -2.63 10.16
C LEU A 7 7.49 -1.55 11.21
N CYS A 8 6.50 -0.69 11.02
CA CYS A 8 6.19 0.40 11.94
C CYS A 8 4.70 0.45 12.22
N GLU A 9 4.35 0.80 13.45
CA GLU A 9 2.99 1.17 13.82
C GLU A 9 2.82 2.68 13.68
N TYR A 10 1.61 3.13 13.35
CA TYR A 10 1.32 4.55 13.22
C TYR A 10 1.62 5.36 14.49
N ASN A 11 1.44 4.78 15.67
CA ASN A 11 1.69 5.46 16.94
C ASN A 11 3.18 5.44 17.34
N SER A 12 4.07 4.91 16.49
CA SER A 12 5.50 4.88 16.77
C SER A 12 6.06 6.30 16.88
N PRO A 13 6.81 6.64 17.94
CA PRO A 13 7.41 7.97 18.09
C PRO A 13 8.43 8.28 16.98
N ASN A 14 8.90 7.26 16.27
CA ASN A 14 9.90 7.35 15.22
C ASN A 14 9.31 7.16 13.81
N LEU A 15 7.99 7.18 13.63
CA LEU A 15 7.34 6.91 12.34
C LEU A 15 7.92 7.77 11.20
N THR A 16 8.07 9.07 11.43
CA THR A 16 8.63 10.02 10.45
C THR A 16 10.06 9.69 10.04
N LYS A 17 10.87 9.14 10.97
CA LYS A 17 12.24 8.71 10.65
C LYS A 17 12.20 7.54 9.66
N TYR A 18 11.44 6.50 9.98
CA TYR A 18 11.36 5.30 9.14
C TYR A 18 10.74 5.57 7.77
N THR A 19 9.69 6.39 7.73
CA THR A 19 9.01 6.78 6.48
C THR A 19 9.91 7.64 5.59
N LYS A 20 10.78 8.49 6.16
CA LYS A 20 11.81 9.22 5.39
C LYS A 20 12.94 8.34 4.89
N ASP A 21 13.32 7.31 5.63
CA ASP A 21 14.42 6.43 5.21
C ASP A 21 13.99 5.48 4.07
N ALA A 22 12.70 5.15 3.98
CA ALA A 22 12.15 4.16 3.05
C ALA A 22 12.27 4.54 1.56
N ASP A 23 12.85 3.66 0.73
CA ASP A 23 12.79 3.74 -0.74
C ASP A 23 11.39 3.38 -1.27
N ILE A 24 10.76 2.39 -0.64
CA ILE A 24 9.39 1.95 -0.91
C ILE A 24 8.62 2.03 0.40
N LEU A 25 7.51 2.77 0.39
CA LEU A 25 6.61 2.91 1.53
C LEU A 25 5.28 2.23 1.22
N ILE A 26 4.94 1.19 2.00
CA ILE A 26 3.64 0.53 1.95
C ILE A 26 2.84 0.98 3.17
N VAL A 27 1.67 1.57 2.94
CA VAL A 27 0.87 2.24 3.98
C VAL A 27 -0.48 1.56 4.14
N ASP A 28 -0.81 1.14 5.36
CA ASP A 28 -2.11 0.61 5.76
C ASP A 28 -2.37 0.94 7.24
N ILE A 29 -2.87 2.14 7.49
CA ILE A 29 -3.02 2.77 8.81
C ILE A 29 -4.49 2.95 9.19
N ALA A 30 -5.40 2.92 8.20
CA ALA A 30 -6.82 3.21 8.37
C ALA A 30 -7.06 4.59 9.03
N LYS A 31 -6.28 5.59 8.60
CA LYS A 31 -6.43 7.00 8.99
C LYS A 31 -6.26 7.89 7.76
N PRO A 32 -7.29 8.64 7.36
CA PRO A 32 -7.25 9.41 6.13
C PRO A 32 -6.12 10.44 6.16
N GLN A 33 -5.28 10.43 5.11
CA GLN A 33 -4.23 11.44 4.88
C GLN A 33 -3.22 11.58 6.03
N ALA A 34 -2.99 10.51 6.78
CA ALA A 34 -2.08 10.44 7.91
C ALA A 34 -0.59 10.60 7.51
N ILE A 35 -0.20 10.10 6.34
CA ILE A 35 1.16 10.27 5.81
C ILE A 35 1.22 11.53 4.94
N THR A 36 1.98 12.52 5.41
CA THR A 36 2.11 13.84 4.75
C THR A 36 3.39 13.93 3.93
N GLY A 37 3.50 14.98 3.10
CA GLY A 37 4.71 15.23 2.30
C GLY A 37 5.96 15.42 3.17
N GLU A 38 5.82 15.92 4.40
CA GLU A 38 6.94 16.09 5.32
C GLU A 38 7.50 14.78 5.86
N MET A 39 6.73 13.68 5.77
CA MET A 39 7.11 12.37 6.29
C MET A 39 7.86 11.51 5.29
N VAL A 40 7.98 11.94 4.03
CA VAL A 40 8.61 11.15 2.98
C VAL A 40 9.84 11.84 2.40
N LYS A 41 10.76 11.04 1.86
CA LYS A 41 11.91 11.55 1.08
C LYS A 41 11.55 11.76 -0.38
N GLU A 42 12.39 12.54 -1.07
CA GLU A 42 12.33 12.70 -2.51
C GLU A 42 12.61 11.36 -3.22
N GLY A 43 11.84 11.07 -4.27
CA GLY A 43 11.97 9.86 -5.07
C GLY A 43 11.32 8.60 -4.48
N VAL A 44 10.64 8.68 -3.33
CA VAL A 44 9.98 7.52 -2.71
C VAL A 44 8.95 6.86 -3.65
N VAL A 45 8.82 5.54 -3.60
CA VAL A 45 7.69 4.80 -4.21
C VAL A 45 6.66 4.52 -3.14
N VAL A 46 5.41 4.88 -3.37
CA VAL A 46 4.34 4.73 -2.37
C VAL A 46 3.24 3.79 -2.84
N VAL A 47 2.95 2.78 -2.02
CA VAL A 47 1.80 1.87 -2.18
C VAL A 47 0.82 2.17 -1.05
N ASP A 48 -0.19 2.97 -1.36
CA ASP A 48 -1.28 3.29 -0.42
C ASP A 48 -2.34 2.19 -0.47
N CYS A 49 -2.38 1.37 0.56
CA CYS A 49 -3.41 0.34 0.78
C CYS A 49 -4.61 0.87 1.58
N GLY A 50 -4.54 2.13 2.04
CA GLY A 50 -5.55 2.75 2.88
C GLY A 50 -6.90 2.88 2.20
N PHE A 51 -7.95 2.71 2.99
CA PHE A 51 -9.34 2.80 2.54
C PHE A 51 -10.15 3.57 3.58
N ASN A 52 -10.36 4.87 3.33
CA ASN A 52 -11.05 5.76 4.26
C ASN A 52 -12.10 6.60 3.53
N TYR A 53 -13.16 7.00 4.24
CA TYR A 53 -14.14 7.96 3.74
C TYR A 53 -13.98 9.31 4.44
N VAL A 54 -13.90 10.38 3.65
CA VAL A 54 -14.00 11.77 4.13
C VAL A 54 -15.20 12.40 3.43
N GLY A 55 -16.32 12.48 4.15
CA GLY A 55 -17.62 12.69 3.51
C GLY A 55 -17.93 11.56 2.54
N ASP A 56 -18.33 11.90 1.31
CA ASP A 56 -18.66 10.92 0.26
C ASP A 56 -17.45 10.51 -0.59
N LYS A 57 -16.25 10.99 -0.26
CA LYS A 57 -15.03 10.71 -1.04
C LYS A 57 -14.22 9.59 -0.40
N LEU A 58 -13.89 8.59 -1.21
CA LEU A 58 -12.90 7.58 -0.85
C LEU A 58 -11.49 8.16 -0.99
N VAL A 59 -10.71 8.06 0.07
CA VAL A 59 -9.33 8.55 0.15
C VAL A 59 -8.43 7.51 0.82
N GLY A 60 -7.14 7.57 0.51
CA GLY A 60 -6.13 6.70 1.11
C GLY A 60 -5.61 7.21 2.45
N ASP A 61 -4.60 6.54 2.99
CA ASP A 61 -3.89 6.97 4.20
C ASP A 61 -2.84 8.03 3.90
N VAL A 62 -2.51 8.25 2.62
CA VAL A 62 -1.50 9.19 2.18
C VAL A 62 -2.15 10.48 1.68
N LYS A 63 -1.58 11.62 2.07
CA LYS A 63 -1.98 12.93 1.57
C LYS A 63 -1.44 13.13 0.15
N MET A 64 -2.26 12.71 -0.82
CA MET A 64 -1.89 12.56 -2.23
C MET A 64 -1.29 13.84 -2.85
N ASP A 65 -1.87 15.01 -2.56
CA ASP A 65 -1.44 16.31 -3.09
C ASP A 65 -0.02 16.67 -2.65
N GLU A 66 0.37 16.34 -1.43
CA GLU A 66 1.70 16.63 -0.91
C GLU A 66 2.73 15.56 -1.30
N VAL A 67 2.37 14.29 -1.18
CA VAL A 67 3.30 13.18 -1.38
C VAL A 67 3.59 12.93 -2.86
N SER A 68 2.61 13.14 -3.75
CA SER A 68 2.82 13.00 -5.20
C SER A 68 3.85 13.99 -5.77
N ALA A 69 4.05 15.13 -5.11
CA ALA A 69 5.05 16.12 -5.51
C ALA A 69 6.50 15.65 -5.26
N LYS A 70 6.70 14.65 -4.39
CA LYS A 70 8.02 14.08 -4.02
C LYS A 70 8.21 12.65 -4.49
N ALA A 71 7.12 11.90 -4.66
CA ALA A 71 7.17 10.49 -4.98
C ALA A 71 7.57 10.27 -6.46
N SER A 72 8.40 9.26 -6.71
CA SER A 72 8.69 8.81 -8.08
C SER A 72 7.52 8.02 -8.68
N ALA A 73 6.74 7.35 -7.82
CA ALA A 73 5.48 6.71 -8.17
C ALA A 73 4.59 6.60 -6.92
N ILE A 74 3.28 6.74 -7.09
CA ILE A 74 2.30 6.61 -6.02
C ILE A 74 1.03 5.91 -6.52
N ALA A 75 0.56 4.91 -5.79
CA ALA A 75 -0.71 4.25 -6.08
C ALA A 75 -1.89 5.17 -5.75
N PRO A 76 -2.85 5.40 -6.66
CA PRO A 76 -4.00 6.24 -6.38
C PRO A 76 -5.04 5.51 -5.51
N VAL A 77 -5.79 6.27 -4.72
CA VAL A 77 -6.97 5.79 -4.01
C VAL A 77 -8.16 6.70 -4.38
N PRO A 78 -9.23 6.17 -5.03
CA PRO A 78 -9.40 4.80 -5.55
C PRO A 78 -8.49 4.46 -6.76
N GLY A 79 -8.42 3.17 -7.09
CA GLY A 79 -7.88 2.68 -8.38
C GLY A 79 -6.52 1.99 -8.32
N GLY A 80 -5.81 2.06 -7.19
CA GLY A 80 -4.51 1.41 -6.97
C GLY A 80 -4.65 -0.02 -6.43
N VAL A 81 -4.47 -0.18 -5.12
CA VAL A 81 -4.38 -1.51 -4.48
C VAL A 81 -5.70 -2.27 -4.51
N GLY A 82 -6.84 -1.59 -4.38
CA GLY A 82 -8.17 -2.23 -4.35
C GLY A 82 -8.45 -3.18 -5.52
N PRO A 83 -8.34 -2.74 -6.78
CA PRO A 83 -8.49 -3.62 -7.95
C PRO A 83 -7.51 -4.80 -7.98
N MET A 84 -6.29 -4.62 -7.47
CA MET A 84 -5.29 -5.68 -7.40
C MET A 84 -5.68 -6.79 -6.42
N ILE A 85 -6.34 -6.46 -5.30
CA ILE A 85 -6.84 -7.46 -4.35
C ILE A 85 -7.80 -8.44 -5.06
N ILE A 86 -8.73 -7.93 -5.86
CA ILE A 86 -9.68 -8.75 -6.63
C ILE A 86 -8.94 -9.61 -7.65
N ALA A 87 -8.00 -9.03 -8.40
CA ALA A 87 -7.22 -9.77 -9.39
C ALA A 87 -6.41 -10.92 -8.76
N ILE A 88 -5.77 -10.65 -7.60
CA ILE A 88 -4.99 -11.66 -6.86
C ILE A 88 -5.90 -12.73 -6.26
N LEU A 89 -7.09 -12.39 -5.77
CA LEU A 89 -8.08 -13.37 -5.32
C LEU A 89 -8.45 -14.33 -6.46
N MET A 90 -8.77 -13.80 -7.65
CA MET A 90 -9.12 -14.64 -8.81
C MET A 90 -7.94 -15.50 -9.26
N LYS A 91 -6.73 -14.94 -9.28
CA LYS A 91 -5.50 -15.70 -9.58
C LYS A 91 -5.29 -16.84 -8.58
N ASN A 92 -5.50 -16.59 -7.29
CA ASN A 92 -5.38 -17.58 -6.25
C ASN A 92 -6.46 -18.66 -6.36
N LEU A 93 -7.69 -18.30 -6.74
CA LEU A 93 -8.76 -19.27 -7.02
C LEU A 93 -8.38 -20.22 -8.15
N VAL A 94 -7.93 -19.69 -9.30
CA VAL A 94 -7.47 -20.52 -10.44
C VAL A 94 -6.31 -21.42 -10.03
N LYS A 95 -5.37 -20.90 -9.22
CA LYS A 95 -4.26 -21.71 -8.68
C LYS A 95 -4.76 -22.83 -7.79
N ALA A 96 -5.71 -22.56 -6.89
CA ALA A 96 -6.28 -23.56 -5.98
C ALA A 96 -7.00 -24.68 -6.76
N VAL A 97 -7.82 -24.32 -7.75
CA VAL A 97 -8.49 -25.30 -8.62
C VAL A 97 -7.47 -26.21 -9.33
N LYS A 98 -6.41 -25.64 -9.91
CA LYS A 98 -5.35 -26.43 -10.57
C LYS A 98 -4.65 -27.40 -9.63
N ILE A 99 -4.45 -27.02 -8.36
CA ILE A 99 -3.85 -27.89 -7.35
C ILE A 99 -4.82 -29.03 -7.01
N GLN A 100 -6.09 -28.72 -6.74
CA GLN A 100 -7.12 -29.72 -6.38
C GLN A 100 -7.42 -30.68 -7.53
N SER A 101 -7.49 -30.20 -8.78
CA SER A 101 -7.74 -31.07 -9.94
C SER A 101 -6.60 -32.05 -10.23
N LYS A 102 -5.38 -31.78 -9.75
CA LYS A 102 -4.25 -32.73 -9.84
C LYS A 102 -4.29 -33.80 -8.75
N ILE A 103 -5.08 -33.63 -7.69
CA ILE A 103 -5.29 -34.63 -6.63
C ILE A 103 -6.34 -35.67 -7.06
N ASN A 104 -7.20 -35.38 -8.05
CA ASN A 104 -8.25 -36.31 -8.53
C ASN A 104 -7.82 -37.17 -9.73
N LYS A 105 -6.52 -37.38 -9.96
CA LYS A 105 -5.99 -38.20 -11.07
C LYS A 105 -5.30 -39.50 -10.62
N GLU A 106 -5.51 -39.93 -9.38
CA GLU A 106 -5.20 -41.28 -8.91
C GLU A 106 -6.48 -42.11 -8.76
#